data_AF-A0A392QP24-F1
#
_entry.id   AF-A0A392QP24-F1
#
_cell.length_a   1.000
_cell.length_b   1.000
_cell.length_c   1.000
_cell.angle_alpha   90.00
_cell.angle_beta   90.00
_cell.angle_gamma   90.00
#
_symmetry.space_group_name_H-M   'P 1'
#
loop_
_entity.id
_entity.type
_entity.pdbx_description
1 polymer ?
#
loop_
_entity_poly.entity_id
_entity_poly.type
_entity_poly.pdbx_seq_one_letter_code
_entity_poly.pdbx_strand_id
1 'polypeptide(L)'
;DMVNSNAILYGPGEHPDHVVVIKYVPYVGDSKRAMDEYTSEIFMGGKNTIVMHNTCEDSLLAAPIILDLVLLAELSTRIQFKSEQEDKFHTFHPVATILSYLTKAPL
;
A
#
# COMPACT_ATOMS: atom_id res chain seq x y z
N ASP A 1 5.78 3.70 8.64
CA ASP A 1 4.78 4.52 9.37
C ASP A 1 4.20 3.76 10.56
N MET A 2 3.68 2.55 10.38
CA MET A 2 3.02 1.75 11.44
C MET A 2 3.92 1.37 12.62
N VAL A 3 5.20 1.06 12.37
CA VAL A 3 6.17 0.80 13.46
C VAL A 3 6.43 2.09 14.25
N ASN A 4 6.68 3.18 13.54
CA ASN A 4 6.97 4.49 14.14
C ASN A 4 5.78 5.12 14.87
N SER A 5 4.55 4.68 14.58
CA SER A 5 3.36 5.21 15.23
C SER A 5 3.11 4.62 16.61
N ASN A 6 3.81 3.54 17.00
CA ASN A 6 3.61 2.88 18.28
C ASN A 6 4.92 2.66 19.05
N ALA A 7 5.33 3.70 19.77
CA ALA A 7 6.51 3.68 20.63
C ALA A 7 6.37 2.81 21.90
N ILE A 8 5.17 2.29 22.18
CA ILE A 8 4.96 1.35 23.31
C ILE A 8 5.44 -0.04 22.91
N LEU A 9 5.20 -0.44 21.65
CA LEU A 9 5.58 -1.76 21.13
C LEU A 9 6.99 -1.78 20.54
N TYR A 10 7.45 -0.66 19.97
CA TYR A 10 8.74 -0.58 19.27
C TYR A 10 9.59 0.56 19.83
N GLY A 11 10.86 0.25 20.14
CA GLY A 11 11.86 1.22 20.53
C GLY A 11 12.32 2.12 19.38
N PRO A 12 13.11 3.17 19.67
CA PRO A 12 13.65 4.06 18.65
C PRO A 12 14.51 3.32 17.62
N GLY A 13 14.09 3.34 16.35
CA GLY A 13 14.78 2.67 15.25
C GLY A 13 14.64 1.15 15.22
N GLU A 14 13.79 0.59 16.10
CA GLU A 14 13.47 -0.83 16.08
C GLU A 14 12.55 -1.16 14.89
N HIS A 15 12.83 -2.25 14.21
CA HIS A 15 12.01 -2.78 13.13
C HIS A 15 11.92 -4.30 13.25
N PRO A 16 10.75 -4.90 12.98
CA PRO A 16 10.65 -6.35 12.88
C PRO A 16 11.43 -6.85 11.66
N ASP A 17 11.91 -8.09 11.73
CA ASP A 17 12.48 -8.76 10.56
C ASP A 17 11.44 -8.85 9.46
N HIS A 18 11.78 -8.36 8.26
CA HIS A 18 10.89 -8.34 7.11
C HIS A 18 11.67 -8.70 5.84
N VAL A 19 11.34 -9.84 5.25
CA VAL A 19 12.00 -10.37 4.05
C VAL A 19 10.98 -10.57 2.96
N VAL A 20 11.30 -10.09 1.75
CA VAL A 20 10.47 -10.27 0.56
C VAL A 20 11.24 -11.13 -0.45
N VAL A 21 10.60 -12.19 -0.93
CA VAL A 21 11.18 -13.11 -1.92
C VAL A 21 10.27 -13.20 -3.13
N ILE A 22 10.83 -12.99 -4.32
CA ILE A 22 10.13 -13.18 -5.59
C ILE A 22 10.89 -14.24 -6.38
N LYS A 23 10.19 -15.32 -6.77
CA LYS A 23 10.76 -16.40 -7.58
C LYS A 23 9.96 -16.57 -8.86
N TYR A 24 10.67 -16.66 -9.98
CA TYR A 24 10.04 -16.96 -11.26
C TYR A 24 9.84 -18.47 -11.42
N VAL A 25 8.60 -18.88 -11.59
CA VAL A 25 8.20 -20.29 -11.76
C VAL A 25 7.31 -20.37 -13.01
N PRO A 26 7.84 -20.77 -14.17
CA PRO A 26 7.11 -20.68 -15.45
C PRO A 26 5.74 -21.38 -15.46
N TYR A 27 5.62 -22.49 -14.74
CA TYR A 27 4.40 -23.29 -14.70
C TYR A 27 3.17 -22.53 -14.18
N VAL A 28 3.35 -21.56 -13.28
CA VAL A 28 2.21 -20.85 -12.67
C VAL A 28 1.65 -19.74 -13.55
N GLY A 29 2.38 -19.29 -14.58
CA GLY A 29 1.91 -18.22 -15.48
C GLY A 29 1.52 -16.94 -14.71
N ASP A 30 0.34 -16.40 -15.02
CA ASP A 30 -0.25 -15.22 -14.35
C ASP A 30 -0.79 -15.51 -12.93
N SER A 31 -0.93 -16.81 -12.59
CA SER A 31 -1.48 -17.30 -11.33
C SER A 31 -0.44 -17.22 -10.21
N LYS A 32 -0.23 -16.00 -9.71
CA LYS A 32 0.70 -15.68 -8.62
C LYS A 32 0.31 -16.38 -7.33
N ARG A 33 1.33 -16.87 -6.64
CA ARG A 33 1.23 -17.46 -5.29
C ARG A 33 1.99 -16.57 -4.32
N ALA A 34 1.26 -15.94 -3.40
CA ALA A 34 1.83 -15.20 -2.29
C ALA A 34 1.73 -16.06 -1.02
N MET A 35 2.83 -16.13 -0.28
CA MET A 35 2.92 -16.85 0.98
C MET A 35 3.55 -15.90 1.99
N ASP A 36 2.80 -15.59 3.03
CA ASP A 36 3.20 -14.63 4.05
C ASP A 36 3.08 -15.29 5.42
N GLU A 37 4.09 -15.07 6.27
CA GLU A 37 4.11 -15.50 7.66
C GLU A 37 4.33 -14.29 8.55
N TYR A 38 3.41 -14.06 9.47
CA TYR A 38 3.50 -13.01 10.49
C TYR A 38 3.66 -13.67 11.83
N THR A 39 4.78 -13.40 12.51
CA THR A 39 5.01 -13.83 13.88
C THR A 39 5.09 -12.60 14.78
N SER A 40 4.17 -12.53 15.75
CA SER A 40 4.02 -11.42 16.68
C SER A 40 4.18 -11.91 18.11
N GLU A 41 4.78 -11.07 18.97
CA GLU A 41 4.81 -11.30 20.40
C GLU A 41 3.53 -10.77 21.06
N ILE A 42 2.95 -11.57 21.97
CA ILE A 42 1.74 -11.25 22.70
C ILE A 42 1.98 -11.35 24.21
N PHE A 43 0.95 -11.11 25.01
CA PHE A 43 1.03 -11.04 26.47
C PHE A 43 1.81 -12.21 27.09
N MET A 44 2.62 -11.91 28.09
CA MET A 44 3.44 -12.87 28.85
C MET A 44 4.44 -13.67 28.00
N GLY A 45 5.00 -13.06 26.95
CA GLY A 45 5.98 -13.71 26.08
C GLY A 45 5.38 -14.79 25.18
N GLY A 46 4.05 -14.84 25.06
CA GLY A 46 3.39 -15.69 24.08
C GLY A 46 3.72 -15.26 22.65
N LYS A 47 3.56 -16.17 21.70
CA LYS A 47 3.72 -15.89 20.27
C LYS A 47 2.43 -16.18 19.52
N ASN A 48 2.07 -15.28 18.61
CA ASN A 48 0.99 -15.47 17.66
C ASN A 48 1.58 -15.56 16.26
N THR A 49 1.28 -16.64 15.55
CA THR A 49 1.75 -16.86 14.17
C THR A 49 0.56 -16.97 13.24
N ILE A 50 0.56 -16.16 12.18
CA ILE A 50 -0.46 -16.15 11.13
C ILE A 50 0.24 -16.50 9.82
N VAL A 51 -0.22 -17.57 9.16
CA VAL A 51 0.25 -17.97 7.83
C VAL A 51 -0.86 -17.72 6.83
N MET A 52 -0.54 -16.98 5.78
CA MET A 52 -1.46 -16.66 4.69
C MET A 52 -0.91 -17.18 3.38
N HIS A 53 -1.79 -17.81 2.60
CA HIS A 53 -1.50 -18.23 1.24
C HIS A 53 -2.57 -17.65 0.33
N ASN A 54 -2.15 -16.80 -0.60
CA ASN A 54 -3.02 -16.19 -1.59
C ASN A 54 -2.67 -16.70 -2.98
N THR A 55 -3.71 -17.05 -3.74
CA THR A 55 -3.60 -17.37 -5.16
C THR A 55 -4.44 -16.39 -5.92
N CYS A 56 -3.80 -15.66 -6.84
CA CYS A 56 -4.46 -14.67 -7.64
C CYS A 56 -3.90 -14.65 -9.05
N GLU A 57 -4.74 -14.32 -10.02
CA GLU A 57 -4.28 -13.89 -11.33
C GLU A 57 -3.82 -12.43 -11.19
N ASP A 58 -2.50 -12.18 -11.25
CA ASP A 58 -1.91 -10.88 -10.91
C ASP A 58 -2.42 -9.79 -11.88
N SER A 59 -2.60 -10.15 -13.16
CA SER A 59 -3.15 -9.24 -14.17
C SER A 59 -4.60 -8.86 -13.90
N LEU A 60 -5.43 -9.80 -13.42
CA LEU A 60 -6.83 -9.53 -13.10
C LEU A 60 -7.00 -8.66 -11.85
N LEU A 61 -6.06 -8.73 -10.90
CA LEU A 61 -6.03 -7.81 -9.76
C LEU A 61 -5.49 -6.43 -10.16
N ALA A 62 -4.50 -6.37 -11.05
CA ALA A 62 -3.88 -5.11 -11.46
C ALA A 62 -4.79 -4.28 -12.39
N ALA A 63 -5.51 -4.91 -13.31
CA ALA A 63 -6.35 -4.21 -14.29
C ALA A 63 -7.36 -3.21 -13.67
N PRO A 64 -8.19 -3.57 -12.66
CA PRO A 64 -9.11 -2.61 -12.04
C PRO A 64 -8.39 -1.50 -11.28
N ILE A 65 -7.25 -1.79 -10.65
CA ILE A 65 -6.43 -0.78 -9.95
C ILE A 65 -5.91 0.28 -10.93
N ILE A 66 -5.46 -0.14 -12.12
CA ILE A 66 -5.02 0.77 -13.18
C ILE A 66 -6.18 1.63 -13.68
N LEU A 67 -7.37 1.03 -13.85
CA LEU A 67 -8.57 1.79 -14.25
C LEU A 67 -8.92 2.85 -13.20
N ASP A 68 -8.93 2.49 -11.92
CA ASP A 68 -9.21 3.42 -10.82
C ASP A 68 -8.18 4.55 -10.76
N LEU A 69 -6.89 4.24 -10.96
CA LEU A 69 -5.84 5.25 -11.03
C LEU A 69 -6.10 6.28 -12.15
N VAL A 70 -6.45 5.83 -13.36
CA VAL A 70 -6.72 6.72 -14.49
C VAL A 70 -7.97 7.57 -14.24
N LEU A 71 -9.04 6.96 -13.70
CA LEU A 71 -10.29 7.66 -13.40
C LEU A 71 -10.10 8.72 -12.31
N LEU A 72 -9.40 8.40 -11.22
CA LEU A 72 -9.12 9.33 -10.14
C LEU A 72 -8.12 10.41 -10.56
N ALA A 73 -7.12 10.08 -11.37
CA ALA A 73 -6.20 11.06 -11.93
C ALA A 73 -6.94 12.07 -12.81
N GLU A 74 -7.79 11.59 -13.72
CA GLU A 74 -8.61 12.45 -14.58
C GLU A 74 -9.55 13.33 -13.75
N LEU A 75 -10.25 12.75 -12.77
CA LEU A 75 -11.12 13.51 -11.86
C LEU A 75 -10.33 14.61 -11.14
N SER A 76 -9.12 14.32 -10.67
CA SER A 76 -8.27 15.28 -9.97
C SER A 76 -7.91 16.48 -10.87
N THR A 77 -7.80 16.30 -12.19
CA THR A 77 -7.57 17.42 -13.12
C THR A 77 -8.76 18.35 -13.27
N ARG A 78 -9.98 17.87 -12.99
CA ARG A 78 -11.22 18.66 -13.08
C ARG A 78 -11.54 19.40 -11.79
N ILE A 79 -10.94 19.02 -10.67
CA ILE A 79 -11.19 19.66 -9.38
C ILE A 79 -10.29 20.89 -9.24
N GLN A 80 -10.89 22.00 -8.84
CA GLN A 80 -10.19 23.23 -8.51
C GLN A 80 -10.70 23.77 -7.17
N PHE A 81 -9.79 24.36 -6.39
CA PHE A 81 -10.08 24.91 -5.08
C PHE A 81 -9.65 26.37 -5.03
N LYS A 82 -10.27 27.14 -4.15
CA LYS A 82 -9.80 28.48 -3.80
C LYS A 82 -9.98 28.67 -2.30
N SER A 83 -9.07 29.39 -1.67
CA SER A 83 -9.31 29.90 -0.33
C SER A 83 -10.43 30.95 -0.35
N GLU A 84 -11.15 31.14 0.75
CA GLU A 84 -12.19 32.19 0.84
C GLU A 84 -11.62 33.59 0.57
N GLN A 85 -10.32 33.77 0.81
CA GLN A 85 -9.59 35.03 0.67
C GLN A 85 -8.96 35.21 -0.72
N GLU A 86 -9.10 34.24 -1.62
CA GLU A 86 -8.49 34.24 -2.96
C GLU A 86 -9.53 34.35 -4.08
N ASP A 87 -9.22 35.17 -5.08
CA ASP A 87 -10.09 35.34 -6.25
C ASP A 87 -9.89 34.26 -7.32
N LYS A 88 -8.74 33.56 -7.30
CA LYS A 88 -8.36 32.59 -8.33
C LYS A 88 -8.51 31.16 -7.83
N PHE A 89 -8.92 30.28 -8.73
CA PHE A 89 -8.94 28.84 -8.50
C PHE A 89 -7.58 28.22 -8.81
N HIS A 90 -7.20 27.27 -7.98
CA HIS A 90 -5.96 26.50 -8.04
C HIS A 90 -6.27 25.01 -8.21
N THR A 91 -5.45 24.32 -9.00
CA THR A 91 -5.50 22.86 -9.12
C THR A 91 -4.75 22.20 -7.96
N PHE A 92 -4.82 20.87 -7.88
CA PHE A 92 -3.97 20.11 -6.96
C PHE A 92 -2.48 20.36 -7.21
N HIS A 93 -1.68 20.07 -6.18
CA HIS A 93 -0.24 19.93 -6.31
C HIS A 93 0.10 18.86 -7.36
N PRO A 94 1.18 19.03 -8.18
CA PRO A 94 1.53 18.08 -9.23
C PRO A 94 1.72 16.63 -8.77
N VAL A 95 2.12 16.44 -7.51
CA VAL A 95 2.15 15.13 -6.85
C VAL A 95 0.77 14.82 -6.29
N ALA A 96 0.03 13.95 -6.98
CA ALA A 96 -1.32 13.55 -6.62
C ALA A 96 -1.32 12.49 -5.49
N THR A 97 -1.06 12.93 -4.25
CA THR A 97 -1.03 12.06 -3.06
C THR A 97 -2.36 11.35 -2.77
N ILE A 98 -3.47 11.80 -3.34
CA ILE A 98 -4.77 11.12 -3.26
C ILE A 98 -4.71 9.72 -3.89
N LEU A 99 -3.84 9.52 -4.88
CA LEU A 99 -3.66 8.22 -5.56
C LEU A 99 -2.86 7.21 -4.73
N SER A 100 -2.33 7.61 -3.57
CA SER A 100 -1.49 6.77 -2.69
C SER A 100 -2.15 5.44 -2.31
N TYR A 101 -3.48 5.42 -2.19
CA TYR A 101 -4.23 4.20 -1.87
C TYR A 101 -3.99 3.06 -2.86
N LEU A 102 -3.79 3.38 -4.14
CA LEU A 102 -3.64 2.42 -5.24
C LEU A 102 -2.16 2.12 -5.55
N THR A 103 -1.22 2.67 -4.79
CA THR A 103 0.22 2.53 -5.03
C THR A 103 0.95 1.98 -3.81
N LYS A 104 1.91 1.08 -4.04
CA LYS A 104 2.68 0.48 -2.94
C LYS A 104 3.62 1.47 -2.23
N ALA A 105 4.16 2.45 -2.95
CA ALA A 105 5.08 3.45 -2.43
C ALA A 105 4.59 4.84 -2.88
N PRO A 106 3.79 5.52 -2.04
CA PRO A 106 3.37 6.90 -2.26
C PRO A 106 4.58 7.83 -2.48
N LEU A 107 4.43 8.79 -3.40
CA LEU A 107 5.44 9.82 -3.73
C LEU A 107 5.35 11.04 -2.80
#